data_AF-A0A0G4LXG2-F1
#
_entry.id   AF-A0A0G4LXG2-F1
#
_cell.length_a   1.000
_cell.length_b   1.000
_cell.length_c   1.000
_cell.angle_alpha   90.00
_cell.angle_beta   90.00
_cell.angle_gamma   90.00
#
_symmetry.space_group_name_H-M   'P 1'
#
loop_
_entity.id
_entity.type
_entity.pdbx_description
1 polymer ?
#
loop_
_entity_poly.entity_id
_entity_poly.type
_entity_poly.pdbx_seq_one_letter_code
_entity_poly.pdbx_strand_id
1 'polypeptide(L)'
;MAAAADEPGLTAFFHEMSELGGIVVKETPKLDLDLYIQNYRGRTRLDRLLTIGRCCVPLCVEALKAAVAEAKSGRDVERYREIWECIRIAAPAEPEAVFDQAWADKTTMENRQQTHHLETQLKGYKNNLIKESIRIGNEELGRHYENI
;
A
#
# COMPACT_ATOMS: atom_id res chain seq x y z
N MET A 1 19.21 23.67 9.47
CA MET A 1 18.52 22.43 9.04
C MET A 1 17.37 22.10 10.00
N ALA A 2 16.33 22.93 10.03
CA ALA A 2 15.07 22.64 10.69
C ALA A 2 14.01 23.51 10.02
N ALA A 3 13.39 23.01 8.95
CA ALA A 3 12.36 23.72 8.19
C ALA A 3 11.36 22.75 7.54
N ALA A 4 11.07 21.62 8.18
CA ALA A 4 10.13 20.62 7.65
C ALA A 4 8.79 20.57 8.43
N ALA A 5 8.59 21.45 9.42
CA ALA A 5 7.43 21.37 10.32
C ALA A 5 6.30 22.37 9.99
N ASP A 6 6.46 23.22 8.97
CA ASP A 6 5.54 24.33 8.69
C ASP A 6 4.77 24.18 7.37
N GLU A 7 4.64 22.96 6.86
CA GLU A 7 3.68 22.70 5.78
C GLU A 7 2.26 22.56 6.37
N PRO A 8 1.29 23.40 5.94
CA PRO A 8 -0.07 23.36 6.47
C PRO A 8 -0.75 22.00 6.25
N GLY A 9 -0.34 21.26 5.21
CA GLY A 9 -0.79 19.89 4.94
C GLY A 9 -0.44 18.90 6.05
N LEU A 10 0.83 18.86 6.47
CA LEU A 10 1.28 17.98 7.56
C LEU A 10 0.55 18.28 8.87
N THR A 11 0.35 19.55 9.20
CA THR A 11 -0.35 19.94 10.43
C THR A 11 -1.80 19.45 10.42
N ALA A 12 -2.52 19.67 9.31
CA ALA A 12 -3.90 19.20 9.16
C ALA A 12 -3.99 17.67 9.20
N PHE A 13 -3.10 16.98 8.50
CA PHE A 13 -3.03 15.52 8.46
C PHE A 13 -2.83 14.92 9.85
N PHE A 14 -1.86 15.42 10.62
CA PHE A 14 -1.58 14.88 11.95
C PHE A 14 -2.60 15.30 13.03
N HIS A 15 -3.34 16.39 12.81
CA HIS A 15 -4.52 16.70 13.61
C HIS A 15 -5.58 15.60 13.44
N GLU A 16 -5.92 15.28 12.19
CA GLU A 16 -6.86 14.20 11.86
C GLU A 16 -6.40 12.84 12.42
N MET A 17 -5.11 12.48 12.24
CA MET A 17 -4.57 11.24 12.80
C MET A 17 -4.68 11.17 14.33
N SER A 18 -4.53 12.31 15.01
CA SER A 18 -4.70 12.39 16.47
C SER A 18 -6.17 12.28 16.89
N GLU A 19 -7.11 12.84 16.11
CA GLU A 19 -8.55 12.74 16.38
C GLU A 19 -9.06 11.30 16.22
N LEU A 20 -8.45 10.54 15.32
CA LEU A 20 -8.69 9.10 15.15
C LEU A 20 -8.06 8.25 16.28
N GLY A 21 -7.44 8.87 17.30
CA GLY A 21 -6.80 8.20 18.42
C GLY A 21 -5.42 7.62 18.10
N GLY A 22 -4.81 8.03 16.98
CA GLY A 22 -3.47 7.63 16.58
C GLY A 22 -2.36 8.25 17.43
N ILE A 23 -1.22 7.57 17.52
CA ILE A 23 -0.02 8.09 18.17
C ILE A 23 0.71 9.00 17.19
N VAL A 24 0.98 10.25 17.59
CA VAL A 24 1.73 11.23 16.78
C VAL A 24 3.09 11.50 17.43
N VAL A 25 4.15 11.08 16.76
CA VAL A 25 5.55 11.27 17.13
C VAL A 25 6.09 12.50 16.39
N LYS A 26 6.29 13.59 17.14
CA LYS A 26 6.81 14.87 16.60
C LYS A 26 8.34 14.97 16.62
N GLU A 27 8.98 14.19 17.48
CA GLU A 27 10.43 14.18 17.65
C GLU A 27 11.12 13.43 16.51
N THR A 28 12.28 13.91 16.08
CA THR A 28 13.11 13.22 15.08
C THR A 28 13.62 11.89 15.65
N PRO A 29 13.22 10.74 15.10
CA PRO A 29 13.67 9.46 15.60
C PRO A 29 15.12 9.18 15.17
N LYS A 30 15.82 8.31 15.90
CA LYS A 30 17.11 7.73 15.47
C LYS A 30 16.95 6.60 14.44
N LEU A 31 15.80 6.53 13.79
CA LEU A 31 15.43 5.49 12.83
C LEU A 31 15.89 5.91 11.43
N ASP A 32 16.70 5.07 10.81
CA ASP A 32 16.96 5.14 9.37
C ASP A 32 15.85 4.37 8.64
N LEU A 33 15.04 5.09 7.86
CA LEU A 33 13.85 4.52 7.21
C LEU A 33 14.23 3.45 6.18
N ASP A 34 15.20 3.71 5.32
CA ASP A 34 15.60 2.81 4.25
C ASP A 34 16.22 1.52 4.81
N LEU A 35 17.12 1.67 5.78
CA LEU A 35 17.77 0.54 6.46
C LEU A 35 16.77 -0.32 7.25
N TYR A 36 15.70 0.29 7.77
CA TYR A 36 14.64 -0.44 8.45
C TYR A 36 13.75 -1.21 7.47
N ILE A 37 13.29 -0.54 6.41
CA ILE A 37 12.30 -1.05 5.46
C ILE A 37 12.85 -2.15 4.54
N GLN A 38 14.14 -2.15 4.23
CA GLN A 38 14.77 -3.21 3.43
C GLN A 38 14.63 -4.61 4.04
N ASN A 39 14.45 -4.71 5.36
CA ASN A 39 14.30 -6.00 6.08
C ASN A 39 12.93 -6.65 5.85
N TYR A 40 11.98 -5.91 5.30
CA TYR A 40 10.63 -6.37 5.01
C TYR A 40 10.43 -6.45 3.50
N ARG A 41 9.39 -7.17 3.05
CA ARG A 41 8.99 -7.27 1.64
C ARG A 41 7.47 -7.34 1.54
N GLY A 42 6.91 -6.94 0.40
CA GLY A 42 5.49 -7.09 0.08
C GLY A 42 4.59 -6.38 1.10
N ARG A 43 3.47 -7.03 1.45
CA ARG A 43 2.42 -6.45 2.30
C ARG A 43 2.92 -5.91 3.64
N THR A 44 3.80 -6.64 4.32
CA THR A 44 4.40 -6.19 5.58
C THR A 44 5.22 -4.92 5.40
N ARG A 45 6.00 -4.80 4.31
CA ARG A 45 6.78 -3.58 4.05
C ARG A 45 5.86 -2.38 3.87
N LEU A 46 4.79 -2.56 3.09
CA LEU A 46 3.78 -1.55 2.83
C LEU A 46 3.08 -1.11 4.13
N ASP A 47 2.65 -2.06 4.97
CA ASP A 47 2.02 -1.79 6.27
C ASP A 47 2.94 -0.98 7.19
N ARG A 48 4.24 -1.32 7.22
CA ARG A 48 5.23 -0.59 8.02
C ARG A 48 5.41 0.84 7.53
N LEU A 49 5.54 1.04 6.22
CA LEU A 49 5.67 2.36 5.60
C LEU A 49 4.45 3.23 5.89
N LEU A 50 3.24 2.70 5.67
CA LEU A 50 2.00 3.42 5.94
C LEU A 50 1.86 3.77 7.43
N THR A 51 2.23 2.85 8.33
CA THR A 51 2.21 3.12 9.77
C THR A 51 3.15 4.26 10.13
N ILE A 52 4.39 4.25 9.64
CA ILE A 52 5.37 5.31 9.89
C ILE A 52 4.86 6.64 9.31
N GLY A 53 4.32 6.61 8.10
CA GLY A 53 3.72 7.77 7.43
C GLY A 53 2.60 8.42 8.25
N ARG A 54 1.78 7.62 8.93
CA ARG A 54 0.64 8.08 9.75
C ARG A 54 1.01 8.53 11.16
N CYS A 55 2.16 8.10 11.69
CA CYS A 55 2.50 8.33 13.09
C CYS A 55 3.70 9.25 13.29
N CYS A 56 4.65 9.33 12.36
CA CYS A 56 5.92 10.03 12.57
C CYS A 56 6.01 11.28 11.70
N VAL A 57 5.89 12.46 12.30
CA VAL A 57 5.88 13.74 11.55
C VAL A 57 7.16 13.91 10.72
N PRO A 58 8.38 13.72 11.27
CA PRO A 58 9.61 13.95 10.53
C PRO A 58 9.86 12.96 9.38
N LEU A 59 9.27 11.76 9.44
CA LEU A 59 9.43 10.71 8.43
C LEU A 59 8.19 10.56 7.54
N CYS A 60 7.16 11.38 7.75
CA CYS A 60 5.85 11.21 7.13
C CYS A 60 5.93 11.14 5.61
N VAL A 61 6.47 12.19 5.00
CA VAL A 61 6.49 12.37 3.54
C VAL A 61 7.32 11.29 2.87
N GLU A 62 8.55 11.05 3.35
CA GLU A 62 9.43 10.01 2.79
C GLU A 62 8.83 8.61 2.92
N ALA A 63 8.20 8.29 4.06
CA ALA A 63 7.53 7.00 4.24
C ALA A 63 6.31 6.84 3.33
N LEU A 64 5.51 7.89 3.13
CA LEU A 64 4.36 7.85 2.23
C LEU A 64 4.77 7.77 0.76
N LYS A 65 5.85 8.44 0.34
CA LYS A 65 6.41 8.31 -1.02
C LYS A 65 6.89 6.89 -1.30
N ALA A 66 7.65 6.32 -0.37
CA ALA A 66 8.06 4.92 -0.45
C ALA A 66 6.86 3.96 -0.42
N ALA A 67 5.81 4.28 0.35
CA ALA A 67 4.57 3.49 0.38
C ALA A 67 3.85 3.51 -0.97
N VAL A 68 3.75 4.66 -1.64
CA VAL A 68 3.17 4.78 -2.98
C VAL A 68 3.94 3.93 -3.98
N ALA A 69 5.28 4.01 -3.97
CA ALA A 69 6.13 3.22 -4.84
C ALA A 69 5.95 1.69 -4.62
N GLU A 70 5.94 1.25 -3.36
CA GLU A 70 5.72 -0.16 -3.02
C GLU A 70 4.30 -0.62 -3.38
N ALA A 71 3.27 0.20 -3.17
CA ALA A 71 1.89 -0.12 -3.56
C ALA A 71 1.76 -0.31 -5.08
N LYS A 72 2.35 0.59 -5.88
CA LYS A 72 2.32 0.51 -7.35
C LYS A 72 3.18 -0.63 -7.92
N SER A 73 4.11 -1.17 -7.12
CA SER A 73 4.82 -2.41 -7.45
C SER A 73 3.96 -3.66 -7.26
N GLY A 74 2.92 -3.56 -6.42
CA GLY A 74 1.91 -4.57 -6.19
C GLY A 74 0.71 -4.45 -7.13
N ARG A 75 -0.40 -5.08 -6.73
CA ARG A 75 -1.64 -5.13 -7.52
C ARG A 75 -2.88 -4.69 -6.74
N ASP A 76 -2.72 -4.35 -5.46
CA ASP A 76 -3.81 -3.92 -4.58
C ASP A 76 -4.10 -2.43 -4.81
N VAL A 77 -5.17 -2.16 -5.54
CA VAL A 77 -5.58 -0.80 -5.94
C VAL A 77 -6.19 -0.05 -4.75
N GLU A 78 -6.86 -0.74 -3.85
CA GLU A 78 -7.50 -0.13 -2.68
C GLU A 78 -6.45 0.37 -1.68
N ARG A 79 -5.38 -0.41 -1.46
CA ARG A 79 -4.24 0.05 -0.66
C ARG A 79 -3.51 1.23 -1.30
N TYR A 80 -3.33 1.21 -2.62
CA TYR A 80 -2.76 2.38 -3.30
C TYR A 80 -3.62 3.63 -3.07
N ARG A 81 -4.96 3.52 -3.18
CA ARG A 81 -5.89 4.62 -2.91
C ARG A 81 -5.77 5.13 -1.48
N GLU A 82 -5.76 4.24 -0.49
CA GLU A 82 -5.60 4.59 0.94
C GLU A 82 -4.31 5.39 1.19
N ILE A 83 -3.19 4.96 0.61
CA ILE A 83 -1.89 5.64 0.75
C ILE A 83 -1.91 6.99 0.02
N TRP A 84 -2.48 7.02 -1.18
CA TRP A 84 -2.63 8.25 -1.96
C TRP A 84 -3.47 9.30 -1.21
N GLU A 85 -4.56 8.89 -0.56
CA GLU A 85 -5.38 9.79 0.27
C GLU A 85 -4.56 10.44 1.37
N CYS A 86 -3.66 9.67 2.02
CA CYS A 86 -2.78 10.19 3.05
C CYS A 86 -1.80 11.24 2.50
N ILE A 87 -1.05 10.91 1.44
CA ILE A 87 -0.02 11.82 0.90
C ILE A 87 -0.61 13.06 0.24
N ARG A 88 -1.80 12.97 -0.36
CA ARG A 88 -2.51 14.13 -0.93
C ARG A 88 -2.80 15.19 0.12
N ILE A 89 -3.08 14.79 1.35
CA ILE A 89 -3.35 15.72 2.46
C ILE A 89 -2.03 16.17 3.09
N ALA A 90 -1.14 15.23 3.40
CA ALA A 90 0.11 15.50 4.10
C ALA A 90 1.08 16.37 3.29
N ALA A 91 1.24 16.09 1.99
CA ALA A 91 2.22 16.71 1.11
C ALA A 91 1.66 16.90 -0.32
N PRO A 92 0.71 17.84 -0.51
CA PRO A 92 0.02 18.02 -1.81
C PRO A 92 0.94 18.49 -2.95
N ALA A 93 2.14 18.97 -2.65
CA ALA A 93 3.12 19.41 -3.64
C ALA A 93 3.95 18.25 -4.23
N GLU A 94 3.95 17.08 -3.59
CA GLU A 94 4.71 15.92 -4.06
C GLU A 94 4.05 15.30 -5.30
N PRO A 95 4.84 14.78 -6.27
CA PRO A 95 4.29 14.10 -7.45
C PRO A 95 3.36 12.93 -7.10
N GLU A 96 3.66 12.22 -6.02
CA GLU A 96 2.89 11.09 -5.51
C GLU A 96 1.50 11.48 -4.96
N ALA A 97 1.24 12.77 -4.74
CA ALA A 97 -0.09 13.30 -4.38
C ALA A 97 -1.09 13.31 -5.55
N VAL A 98 -0.67 12.98 -6.77
CA VAL A 98 -1.55 12.85 -7.93
C VAL A 98 -1.98 11.38 -8.09
N PHE A 99 -3.29 11.14 -8.16
CA PHE A 99 -3.82 9.79 -8.33
C PHE A 99 -3.55 9.29 -9.76
N ASP A 100 -2.91 8.13 -9.88
CA ASP A 100 -2.71 7.46 -11.16
C ASP A 100 -3.93 6.62 -11.53
N GLN A 101 -4.95 7.31 -12.06
CA GLN A 101 -6.20 6.68 -12.50
C GLN A 101 -5.95 5.62 -13.59
N ALA A 102 -5.01 5.88 -14.51
CA ALA A 102 -4.70 4.97 -15.60
C ALA A 102 -4.10 3.66 -15.08
N TRP A 103 -3.20 3.72 -14.10
CA TRP A 103 -2.69 2.53 -13.42
C TRP A 103 -3.80 1.81 -12.65
N ALA A 104 -4.63 2.53 -11.90
CA ALA A 104 -5.70 1.93 -11.10
C ALA A 104 -6.70 1.15 -11.97
N ASP A 105 -7.14 1.75 -13.08
CA ASP A 105 -8.09 1.12 -14.02
C ASP A 105 -7.48 -0.11 -14.71
N LYS A 106 -6.23 0.02 -15.19
CA LYS A 106 -5.49 -1.06 -15.82
C LYS A 106 -5.32 -2.25 -14.86
N THR A 107 -4.81 -1.99 -13.66
CA THR A 107 -4.57 -3.03 -12.64
C THR A 107 -5.87 -3.70 -12.22
N THR A 108 -6.95 -2.93 -12.04
CA THR A 108 -8.29 -3.47 -11.72
C THR A 108 -8.79 -4.40 -12.83
N MET A 109 -8.62 -4.02 -14.09
CA MET A 109 -9.01 -4.85 -15.23
C MET A 109 -8.18 -6.15 -15.28
N GLU A 110 -6.86 -6.05 -15.15
CA GLU A 110 -5.97 -7.22 -15.15
C GLU A 110 -6.26 -8.16 -13.98
N ASN A 111 -6.52 -7.63 -12.79
CA ASN A 111 -6.90 -8.43 -11.62
C ASN A 111 -8.20 -9.21 -11.87
N ARG A 112 -9.23 -8.56 -12.43
CA ARG A 112 -10.50 -9.22 -12.77
C ARG A 112 -10.31 -10.34 -13.80
N GLN A 113 -9.52 -10.09 -14.84
CA GLN A 113 -9.21 -11.10 -15.86
C GLN A 113 -8.47 -12.29 -15.25
N GLN A 114 -7.47 -12.04 -14.41
CA GLN A 114 -6.73 -13.10 -13.73
C GLN A 114 -7.61 -13.90 -12.78
N THR A 115 -8.47 -13.25 -11.98
CA THR A 115 -9.45 -13.93 -11.12
C THR A 115 -10.33 -14.87 -11.94
N HIS A 116 -10.93 -14.35 -13.03
CA HIS A 116 -11.80 -15.15 -13.89
C HIS A 116 -11.08 -16.34 -14.53
N HIS A 117 -9.82 -16.15 -14.93
CA HIS A 117 -8.98 -17.21 -15.48
C HIS A 117 -8.73 -18.33 -14.47
N LEU A 118 -8.28 -17.99 -13.26
CA LEU A 118 -8.00 -18.94 -12.18
C LEU A 118 -9.26 -19.71 -11.75
N GLU A 119 -10.40 -19.01 -11.64
CA GLU A 119 -11.69 -19.64 -11.33
C GLU A 119 -12.12 -20.64 -12.40
N THR A 120 -11.93 -20.30 -13.68
CA THR A 120 -12.24 -21.17 -14.81
C THR A 120 -11.35 -22.41 -14.82
N GLN A 121 -10.05 -22.25 -14.58
CA GLN A 121 -9.11 -23.37 -14.47
C GLN A 121 -9.49 -24.29 -13.30
N LEU A 122 -9.75 -23.73 -12.12
CA LEU A 122 -10.15 -24.50 -10.94
C LEU A 122 -11.46 -25.26 -11.18
N LYS A 123 -12.43 -24.66 -11.88
CA LYS A 123 -13.66 -25.35 -12.29
C LYS A 123 -13.35 -26.54 -13.21
N GLY A 124 -12.44 -26.38 -14.16
CA GLY A 124 -11.94 -27.46 -15.01
C GLY A 124 -11.32 -28.60 -14.20
N TYR A 125 -10.43 -28.29 -13.26
CA TYR A 125 -9.81 -29.29 -12.38
C TYR A 125 -10.82 -30.05 -11.52
N LYS A 126 -11.84 -29.34 -11.00
CA LYS A 126 -12.94 -29.94 -10.24
C LYS A 126 -13.78 -30.88 -11.10
N ASN A 127 -14.12 -30.49 -12.33
CA ASN A 127 -14.87 -31.34 -13.25
C ASN A 127 -14.10 -32.62 -13.64
N ASN A 128 -12.78 -32.54 -13.76
CA ASN A 128 -11.91 -33.68 -14.07
C ASN A 128 -11.51 -34.51 -12.84
N LEU A 129 -11.88 -34.09 -11.63
CA LEU A 129 -11.59 -34.77 -10.37
C LEU A 129 -10.07 -34.98 -10.11
N ILE A 130 -9.21 -34.10 -10.63
CA ILE A 130 -7.76 -34.21 -10.48
C ILE A 130 -7.35 -33.55 -9.15
N LYS A 131 -7.21 -34.37 -8.10
CA LYS A 131 -6.99 -33.91 -6.71
C LYS A 131 -5.85 -32.90 -6.57
N GLU A 132 -4.68 -33.18 -7.14
CA GLU A 132 -3.52 -32.30 -6.99
C GLU A 132 -3.71 -30.97 -7.73
N SER A 133 -4.30 -30.97 -8.92
CA SER A 133 -4.63 -29.74 -9.65
C SER A 133 -5.68 -28.90 -8.93
N ILE A 134 -6.66 -29.53 -8.26
CA ILE A 134 -7.61 -28.81 -7.40
C ILE A 134 -6.88 -28.17 -6.22
N ARG A 135 -5.95 -28.89 -5.58
CA ARG A 135 -5.15 -28.35 -4.46
C ARG A 135 -4.36 -27.12 -4.91
N ILE A 136 -3.60 -27.25 -6.00
CA ILE A 136 -2.78 -26.17 -6.57
C ILE A 136 -3.67 -24.99 -7.00
N GLY A 137 -4.79 -25.24 -7.70
CA GLY A 137 -5.67 -24.17 -8.15
C GLY A 137 -6.30 -23.37 -7.00
N ASN A 138 -6.61 -24.00 -5.85
CA ASN A 138 -7.04 -23.24 -4.66
C ASN A 138 -5.87 -22.44 -4.05
N GLU A 139 -4.66 -22.99 -4.02
CA GLU A 139 -3.46 -22.30 -3.52
C GLU A 139 -3.14 -21.06 -4.39
N GLU A 140 -3.20 -21.19 -5.71
CA GLU A 140 -2.99 -20.10 -6.67
C GLU A 140 -4.06 -19.01 -6.52
N LEU A 141 -5.33 -19.39 -6.39
CA LEU A 141 -6.42 -18.43 -6.17
C LEU A 141 -6.27 -17.71 -4.82
N GLY A 142 -5.85 -18.43 -3.77
CA GLY A 142 -5.55 -17.84 -2.47
C GLY A 142 -4.42 -16.82 -2.55
N ARG A 143 -3.30 -17.17 -3.19
CA ARG A 143 -2.18 -16.23 -3.43
C ARG A 143 -2.60 -15.03 -4.27
N HIS A 144 -3.47 -15.22 -5.26
CA HIS A 144 -4.00 -14.12 -6.07
C HIS A 144 -4.79 -13.14 -5.20
N TYR A 145 -5.73 -13.63 -4.39
CA TYR A 145 -6.51 -12.77 -3.48
C TYR A 145 -5.69 -12.11 -2.37
N GLU A 146 -4.59 -12.73 -1.93
CA GLU A 146 -3.68 -12.10 -0.97
C GLU A 146 -2.97 -10.85 -1.53
N ASN A 147 -2.77 -10.84 -2.85
CA ASN A 147 -1.98 -9.83 -3.58
C ASN A 147 -2.80 -8.68 -4.19
N ILE A 148 -4.14 -8.75 -4.17
CA ILE A 148 -5.04 -7.75 -4.80
C ILE A 148 -5.97 -7.08 -3.79
#